data_AF-A0AA39U335-F1
#
_entry.id   AF-A0AA39U335-F1
#
_cell.length_a   1.000
_cell.length_b   1.000
_cell.length_c   1.000
_cell.angle_alpha   90.00
_cell.angle_beta   90.00
_cell.angle_gamma   90.00
#
_symmetry.space_group_name_H-M   'P 1'
#
loop_
_entity.id
_entity.type
_entity.pdbx_description
1 polymer ?
#
loop_
_entity_poly.entity_id
_entity_poly.type
_entity_poly.pdbx_seq_one_letter_code
_entity_poly.pdbx_strand_id
1 'polypeptide(L)'
;MTFTYLYIFIPSCATVTLSSEVLVVTPGFDYPYVHFINPVSRNALWTCRYIRNRTDLTLSSNCPFETFICSASWPMLSVAPSFCTFTSLTHRRIAMATSTPKNQPVEIMQNLIVHPNYYGLRIKQLVVKEANITGPLLSIFSANRATGAERADPLGISVGYAKDGKLAALAIADEARCCIIEFNPRSPPSTRPQKMELLQKHIFCRSLGEIYAFDAAQIAMVLWMELGVRVARAVDIQSVFTESDRSSDRKPLVAIQACFGDSEGCKLNEKNIDRAFDDLTYNIDEINRMRVDILERAWISRTLPSHENGISTFSNVKYVDTSGLDEQFLKTLDALARVSEDSRRVGHLKPTTTNHQFSDARSPLLNADGKSFNARASAYKDRFRPSQNVITTIELESGEQIRHHGQTGVVTGMSTQVNFDTSVMNGNRNIVSIISTGREQLTAAEGKRDGVIRRTLQGNFTSFKENPWISNILLWDTIKNDTEQLSPSILEWPEWWFPPRSDIQKPIIQSSDSNPARHSLNRSQQQALDHMLSSDPITLIQGPPGTGKTSVIAAFVQCALAEGKTGIWLILWIGSFWFLKIFAMNGMMIFMRRCYHMLFLPKTSNLSHHRNYKIPEYFSAP
;
A
#
# COMPACT_ATOMS: atom_id res chain seq x y z
N MET A 1 35.31 -30.10 31.18
CA MET A 1 35.41 -30.00 29.72
C MET A 1 35.58 -28.54 29.35
N THR A 2 36.82 -28.14 29.18
CA THR A 2 37.27 -26.80 28.78
C THR A 2 37.31 -26.77 27.26
N PHE A 3 36.61 -25.84 26.61
CA PHE A 3 36.78 -25.58 25.18
C PHE A 3 37.39 -24.19 25.00
N THR A 4 38.63 -24.20 24.52
CA THR A 4 39.37 -23.04 24.04
C THR A 4 39.08 -22.89 22.55
N TYR A 5 38.65 -21.72 22.10
CA TYR A 5 38.50 -21.43 20.67
C TYR A 5 39.75 -20.71 20.15
N LEU A 6 40.37 -21.29 19.13
CA LEU A 6 41.47 -20.72 18.35
C LEU A 6 40.88 -20.08 17.08
N TYR A 7 41.15 -18.79 16.87
CA TYR A 7 40.87 -18.09 15.61
C TYR A 7 42.13 -18.10 14.75
N ILE A 8 42.02 -18.58 13.51
CA ILE A 8 43.06 -18.44 12.48
C ILE A 8 42.51 -17.52 11.39
N PHE A 9 43.25 -16.45 11.13
CA PHE A 9 43.05 -15.51 10.03
C PHE A 9 43.81 -16.04 8.80
N ILE A 10 43.17 -16.08 7.62
CA ILE A 10 43.86 -16.32 6.34
C ILE A 10 43.56 -15.12 5.43
N PRO A 11 44.59 -14.42 4.90
CA PRO A 11 44.40 -13.28 3.99
C PRO A 11 44.07 -13.75 2.57
N SER A 12 43.11 -13.09 1.94
CA SER A 12 42.65 -13.37 0.58
C SER A 12 43.58 -12.73 -0.45
N CYS A 13 44.60 -13.46 -0.91
CA CYS A 13 45.27 -13.22 -2.18
C CYS A 13 45.69 -14.57 -2.79
N ALA A 14 44.82 -15.17 -3.61
CA ALA A 14 45.21 -16.15 -4.62
C ALA A 14 44.08 -16.38 -5.62
N THR A 15 44.30 -15.98 -6.86
CA THR A 15 43.51 -16.36 -8.03
C THR A 15 44.01 -17.72 -8.51
N VAL A 16 43.15 -18.74 -8.58
CA VAL A 16 43.44 -20.00 -9.28
C VAL A 16 42.21 -20.43 -10.07
N THR A 17 42.36 -20.48 -11.39
CA THR A 17 41.46 -21.16 -12.34
C THR A 17 41.97 -22.58 -12.59
N LEU A 18 41.14 -23.61 -12.35
CA LEU A 18 40.68 -24.61 -13.33
C LEU A 18 40.10 -25.89 -12.69
N SER A 19 39.00 -26.33 -13.33
CA SER A 19 38.51 -27.68 -13.64
C SER A 19 38.27 -28.77 -12.57
N SER A 20 37.03 -29.29 -12.68
CA SER A 20 36.60 -30.70 -12.57
C SER A 20 36.68 -31.44 -11.23
N GLU A 21 35.47 -31.85 -10.82
CA GLU A 21 35.12 -33.00 -9.98
C GLU A 21 35.50 -32.96 -8.49
N VAL A 22 34.49 -33.29 -7.65
CA VAL A 22 34.53 -34.21 -6.50
C VAL A 22 33.63 -33.72 -5.34
N LEU A 23 32.67 -34.58 -5.01
CA LEU A 23 32.07 -34.88 -3.69
C LEU A 23 31.43 -33.75 -2.88
N VAL A 24 30.09 -33.76 -2.82
CA VAL A 24 29.34 -33.12 -1.73
C VAL A 24 28.90 -34.17 -0.73
N VAL A 25 29.48 -34.10 0.46
CA VAL A 25 29.02 -34.76 1.68
C VAL A 25 27.87 -33.93 2.25
N THR A 26 26.67 -34.51 2.33
CA THR A 26 25.52 -33.93 3.06
C THR A 26 25.49 -34.39 4.51
N PRO A 27 25.34 -33.49 5.49
CA PRO A 27 24.84 -33.86 6.81
C PRO A 27 23.40 -33.35 7.04
N GLY A 28 22.54 -34.28 7.44
CA GLY A 28 21.66 -34.12 8.60
C GLY A 28 20.40 -33.27 8.46
N PHE A 29 19.27 -33.94 8.26
CA PHE A 29 17.93 -33.43 8.52
C PHE A 29 17.67 -33.21 10.03
N ASP A 30 17.03 -32.10 10.39
CA ASP A 30 16.12 -32.00 11.53
C ASP A 30 14.94 -31.06 11.15
N TYR A 31 13.72 -31.60 11.18
CA TYR A 31 12.46 -30.87 11.00
C TYR A 31 11.82 -30.59 12.37
N PRO A 32 11.20 -29.42 12.61
CA PRO A 32 10.21 -29.26 13.66
C PRO A 32 8.77 -29.36 13.09
N TYR A 33 7.93 -30.06 13.87
CA TYR A 33 6.49 -30.25 13.67
C TYR A 33 5.68 -28.94 13.72
N VAL A 34 4.63 -28.87 12.92
CA VAL A 34 3.56 -27.85 13.01
C VAL A 34 2.34 -28.47 13.70
N HIS A 35 1.90 -27.88 14.81
CA HIS A 35 0.59 -28.16 15.41
C HIS A 35 -0.51 -27.40 14.66
N PHE A 36 -1.54 -28.11 14.21
CA PHE A 36 -2.83 -27.50 13.89
C PHE A 36 -3.84 -27.84 14.98
N ILE A 37 -4.38 -26.80 15.62
CA ILE A 37 -5.62 -26.88 16.41
C ILE A 37 -6.74 -26.41 15.46
N ASN A 38 -7.72 -27.27 15.21
CA ASN A 38 -8.99 -26.89 14.60
C ASN A 38 -10.12 -27.41 15.50
N PRO A 39 -11.08 -26.59 15.95
CA PRO A 39 -12.13 -27.03 16.83
C PRO A 39 -13.27 -27.70 16.04
N VAL A 40 -13.96 -28.62 16.73
CA VAL A 40 -15.29 -29.19 16.39
C VAL A 40 -15.33 -30.37 15.41
N SER A 41 -15.30 -31.59 15.98
CA SER A 41 -16.34 -32.63 15.91
C SER A 41 -15.79 -34.05 15.84
N ARG A 42 -16.62 -34.99 16.31
CA ARG A 42 -16.29 -36.28 16.91
C ARG A 42 -16.07 -37.41 15.88
N ASN A 43 -15.34 -38.43 16.34
CA ASN A 43 -15.31 -39.84 15.90
C ASN A 43 -14.59 -40.17 14.58
N ALA A 44 -13.35 -40.66 14.69
CA ALA A 44 -12.97 -42.02 14.27
C ALA A 44 -11.43 -42.19 14.37
N LEU A 45 -11.00 -43.23 15.08
CA LEU A 45 -9.61 -43.67 15.24
C LEU A 45 -9.26 -44.68 14.14
N TRP A 46 -8.24 -44.42 13.32
CA TRP A 46 -7.53 -45.46 12.58
C TRP A 46 -6.02 -45.17 12.60
N THR A 47 -5.26 -46.07 13.21
CA THR A 47 -3.81 -46.12 13.25
C THR A 47 -3.29 -46.97 12.09
N CYS A 48 -2.30 -46.48 11.33
CA CYS A 48 -1.54 -47.30 10.41
C CYS A 48 -0.03 -47.16 10.64
N ARG A 49 0.60 -48.31 10.87
CA ARG A 49 1.99 -48.56 11.23
C ARG A 49 2.79 -48.72 9.92
N TYR A 50 3.86 -47.97 9.71
CA TYR A 50 4.73 -48.17 8.54
C TYR A 50 5.99 -48.94 8.97
N ILE A 51 6.19 -50.11 8.38
CA ILE A 51 7.35 -50.99 8.57
C ILE A 51 8.36 -50.68 7.46
N ARG A 52 9.60 -50.47 7.89
CA ARG A 52 10.80 -50.20 7.09
C ARG A 52 11.32 -51.51 6.52
N ASN A 53 11.71 -51.56 5.24
CA ASN A 53 12.76 -52.47 4.80
C ASN A 53 13.53 -51.91 3.60
N ARG A 54 14.84 -52.15 3.69
CA ARG A 54 15.95 -51.72 2.83
C ARG A 54 16.41 -52.94 2.05
N THR A 55 16.78 -52.79 0.78
CA THR A 55 17.88 -53.56 0.15
C THR A 55 18.34 -52.84 -1.12
N ASP A 56 19.66 -52.64 -1.20
CA ASP A 56 20.43 -52.16 -2.34
C ASP A 56 20.61 -53.26 -3.40
N LEU A 57 20.78 -52.87 -4.67
CA LEU A 57 21.76 -53.44 -5.62
C LEU A 57 21.75 -52.66 -6.97
N THR A 58 22.87 -52.77 -7.67
CA THR A 58 23.51 -51.78 -8.56
C THR A 58 23.38 -52.05 -10.07
N LEU A 59 23.63 -50.98 -10.85
CA LEU A 59 24.31 -50.87 -12.16
C LEU A 59 23.53 -50.91 -13.50
N SER A 60 23.92 -49.91 -14.32
CA SER A 60 24.14 -49.90 -15.78
C SER A 60 23.13 -49.21 -16.71
N SER A 61 23.70 -48.79 -17.85
CA SER A 61 23.46 -47.64 -18.71
C SER A 61 22.53 -47.85 -19.93
N ASN A 62 22.16 -46.71 -20.54
CA ASN A 62 21.62 -46.48 -21.89
C ASN A 62 20.09 -46.45 -22.09
N CYS A 63 19.65 -45.37 -22.76
CA CYS A 63 18.32 -45.06 -23.32
C CYS A 63 17.87 -46.10 -24.38
N PRO A 64 16.64 -46.03 -24.98
CA PRO A 64 15.51 -45.09 -24.79
C PRO A 64 14.12 -45.79 -24.64
N PHE A 65 13.08 -44.97 -24.43
CA PHE A 65 11.64 -45.20 -24.69
C PHE A 65 11.09 -46.64 -24.48
N GLU A 66 10.31 -46.85 -23.43
CA GLU A 66 8.98 -47.49 -23.56
C GLU A 66 8.14 -47.41 -22.28
N THR A 67 6.86 -47.13 -22.52
CA THR A 67 5.76 -47.08 -21.57
C THR A 67 5.50 -48.48 -21.01
N PHE A 68 5.74 -48.71 -19.72
CA PHE A 68 5.29 -49.94 -19.06
C PHE A 68 4.13 -49.69 -18.09
N ILE A 69 3.03 -50.35 -18.43
CA ILE A 69 1.86 -50.64 -17.62
C ILE A 69 2.27 -51.67 -16.57
N CYS A 70 2.10 -51.36 -15.28
CA CYS A 70 2.15 -52.36 -14.22
C CYS A 70 0.73 -52.65 -13.73
N SER A 71 0.30 -53.86 -14.02
CA SER A 71 -0.86 -54.56 -13.47
C SER A 71 -0.57 -54.99 -12.02
N ALA A 72 -1.60 -54.93 -11.18
CA ALA A 72 -1.63 -55.64 -9.90
C ALA A 72 -2.62 -56.81 -10.03
N SER A 73 -2.11 -58.01 -9.83
CA SER A 73 -2.80 -59.29 -9.87
C SER A 73 -3.63 -59.54 -8.59
N TRP A 74 -4.82 -60.10 -8.78
CA TRP A 74 -5.64 -60.75 -7.74
C TRP A 74 -5.58 -62.27 -7.96
N PRO A 75 -5.69 -63.09 -6.91
CA PRO A 75 -5.45 -64.52 -7.00
C PRO A 75 -6.62 -65.29 -7.65
N MET A 76 -6.22 -66.36 -8.34
CA MET A 76 -7.03 -67.33 -9.06
C MET A 76 -8.07 -68.04 -8.18
N LEU A 77 -9.25 -68.28 -8.76
CA LEU A 77 -10.01 -69.52 -8.57
C LEU A 77 -10.57 -69.95 -9.93
N SER A 78 -10.56 -71.25 -10.13
CA SER A 78 -10.48 -72.00 -11.37
C SER A 78 -11.82 -72.32 -12.06
N VAL A 79 -11.69 -72.70 -13.34
CA VAL A 79 -12.45 -73.72 -14.12
C VAL A 79 -13.24 -73.21 -15.34
N ALA A 80 -12.60 -73.44 -16.50
CA ALA A 80 -13.08 -73.98 -17.78
C ALA A 80 -14.09 -73.22 -18.69
N PRO A 81 -14.01 -73.45 -20.02
CA PRO A 81 -14.24 -72.41 -21.03
C PRO A 81 -15.49 -72.67 -21.88
N SER A 82 -15.97 -71.63 -22.58
CA SER A 82 -16.77 -71.80 -23.79
C SER A 82 -16.65 -70.58 -24.69
N PHE A 83 -16.23 -70.83 -25.93
CA PHE A 83 -16.18 -69.91 -27.05
C PHE A 83 -17.52 -69.20 -27.28
N CYS A 84 -17.48 -67.88 -27.49
CA CYS A 84 -18.39 -67.19 -28.42
C CYS A 84 -17.77 -65.86 -28.89
N THR A 85 -17.51 -65.79 -30.19
CA THR A 85 -17.20 -64.60 -30.97
C THR A 85 -18.34 -63.58 -30.90
N PHE A 86 -18.06 -62.35 -30.48
CA PHE A 86 -18.90 -61.19 -30.82
C PHE A 86 -18.07 -59.92 -31.05
N THR A 87 -18.63 -59.12 -31.93
CA THR A 87 -18.09 -58.03 -32.72
C THR A 87 -17.71 -56.77 -31.94
N SER A 88 -16.73 -56.06 -32.51
CA SER A 88 -16.28 -54.70 -32.20
C SER A 88 -17.41 -53.73 -31.85
N LEU A 89 -17.38 -53.22 -30.62
CA LEU A 89 -18.12 -52.03 -30.18
C LEU A 89 -17.10 -50.98 -29.74
N THR A 90 -16.95 -49.98 -30.59
CA THR A 90 -16.11 -48.79 -30.37
C THR A 90 -16.69 -47.99 -29.20
N HIS A 91 -15.98 -47.96 -28.07
CA HIS A 91 -16.28 -47.05 -26.97
C HIS A 91 -15.99 -45.60 -27.41
N ARG A 92 -17.03 -44.90 -27.87
CA ARG A 92 -17.06 -43.43 -27.89
C ARG A 92 -16.94 -42.92 -26.46
N ARG A 93 -15.78 -42.36 -26.10
CA ARG A 93 -15.68 -41.44 -24.96
C ARG A 93 -16.52 -40.20 -25.29
N ILE A 94 -17.69 -40.10 -24.69
CA ILE A 94 -18.43 -38.84 -24.60
C ILE A 94 -17.64 -37.95 -23.64
N ALA A 95 -16.80 -37.08 -24.18
CA ALA A 95 -16.28 -35.94 -23.45
C ALA A 95 -17.48 -35.03 -23.15
N MET A 96 -17.93 -35.01 -21.89
CA MET A 96 -18.86 -34.00 -21.43
C MET A 96 -18.15 -32.65 -21.52
N ALA A 97 -18.40 -31.91 -22.58
CA ALA A 97 -18.04 -30.51 -22.69
C ALA A 97 -18.83 -29.77 -21.61
N THR A 98 -18.16 -29.43 -20.52
CA THR A 98 -18.65 -28.44 -19.55
C THR A 98 -18.73 -27.11 -20.29
N SER A 99 -19.92 -26.80 -20.83
CA SER A 99 -20.18 -25.51 -21.44
C SER A 99 -19.95 -24.44 -20.40
N THR A 100 -18.85 -23.69 -20.53
CA THR A 100 -18.61 -22.51 -19.71
C THR A 100 -19.82 -21.58 -19.87
N PRO A 101 -20.45 -21.12 -18.77
CA PRO A 101 -21.60 -20.25 -18.85
C PRO A 101 -21.22 -19.04 -19.71
N LYS A 102 -21.98 -18.81 -20.78
CA LYS A 102 -21.81 -17.63 -21.62
C LYS A 102 -22.06 -16.41 -20.74
N ASN A 103 -21.00 -15.68 -20.39
CA ASN A 103 -21.10 -14.39 -19.71
C ASN A 103 -21.89 -13.43 -20.62
N GLN A 104 -23.20 -13.34 -20.41
CA GLN A 104 -24.00 -12.30 -21.06
C GLN A 104 -23.54 -10.94 -20.51
N PRO A 105 -23.29 -9.95 -21.39
CA PRO A 105 -22.92 -8.62 -20.94
C PRO A 105 -24.06 -8.04 -20.10
N VAL A 106 -23.71 -7.53 -18.92
CA VAL A 106 -24.65 -6.84 -18.03
C VAL A 106 -24.64 -5.36 -18.40
N GLU A 107 -25.80 -4.75 -18.57
CA GLU A 107 -25.90 -3.30 -18.81
C GLU A 107 -26.11 -2.57 -17.47
N ILE A 108 -25.21 -1.63 -17.16
CA ILE A 108 -25.30 -0.80 -15.96
C ILE A 108 -25.63 0.63 -16.39
N MET A 109 -26.63 1.21 -15.74
CA MET A 109 -26.94 2.63 -15.88
C MET A 109 -26.05 3.41 -14.92
N GLN A 110 -25.29 4.38 -15.43
CA GLN A 110 -24.49 5.26 -14.58
C GLN A 110 -25.41 6.15 -13.73
N ASN A 111 -25.02 6.41 -12.48
CA ASN A 111 -25.78 7.21 -11.52
C ASN A 111 -24.92 8.31 -10.88
N LEU A 112 -23.86 8.76 -11.56
CA LEU A 112 -23.00 9.83 -11.08
C LEU A 112 -23.49 11.20 -11.56
N ILE A 113 -23.99 11.27 -12.80
CA ILE A 113 -24.32 12.54 -13.47
C ILE A 113 -25.70 12.45 -14.11
N VAL A 114 -26.56 13.40 -13.80
CA VAL A 114 -27.81 13.64 -14.51
C VAL A 114 -27.55 14.75 -15.52
N HIS A 115 -27.35 14.38 -16.78
CA HIS A 115 -27.07 15.31 -17.87
C HIS A 115 -27.77 14.81 -19.15
N PRO A 116 -28.38 15.66 -20.00
CA PRO A 116 -29.19 15.20 -21.14
C PRO A 116 -28.50 14.19 -22.06
N ASN A 117 -27.20 14.38 -22.32
CA ASN A 117 -26.41 13.48 -23.19
C ASN A 117 -26.01 12.15 -22.54
N TYR A 118 -26.06 12.05 -21.20
CA TYR A 118 -25.58 10.88 -20.45
C TYR A 118 -26.67 10.23 -19.59
N TYR A 119 -27.84 10.86 -19.49
CA TYR A 119 -28.97 10.36 -18.73
C TYR A 119 -29.50 9.08 -19.39
N GLY A 120 -29.55 8.00 -18.61
CA GLY A 120 -29.96 6.69 -19.12
C GLY A 120 -28.92 5.98 -19.98
N LEU A 121 -27.69 6.51 -20.10
CA LEU A 121 -26.58 5.81 -20.76
C LEU A 121 -26.35 4.47 -20.08
N ARG A 122 -26.38 3.39 -20.87
CA ARG A 122 -26.13 2.03 -20.43
C ARG A 122 -24.75 1.58 -20.85
N ILE A 123 -23.90 1.32 -19.87
CA ILE A 123 -22.53 0.86 -20.07
C ILE A 123 -22.55 -0.67 -20.06
N LYS A 124 -22.04 -1.28 -21.13
CA LYS A 124 -21.94 -2.74 -21.23
C LYS A 124 -20.77 -3.21 -20.38
N GLN A 125 -21.07 -3.90 -19.29
CA GLN A 125 -20.10 -4.49 -18.39
C GLN A 125 -19.72 -5.90 -18.86
N LEU A 126 -18.41 -6.14 -18.91
CA LEU A 126 -17.82 -7.45 -19.08
C LEU A 126 -16.88 -7.71 -17.91
N VAL A 127 -17.12 -8.78 -17.15
CA VAL A 127 -16.23 -9.19 -16.06
C VAL A 127 -15.41 -10.39 -16.48
N VAL A 128 -14.09 -10.30 -16.31
CA VAL A 128 -13.11 -11.30 -16.75
C VAL A 128 -12.15 -11.61 -15.61
N LYS A 129 -11.87 -12.88 -15.38
CA LYS A 129 -10.80 -13.30 -14.45
C LYS A 129 -9.44 -13.17 -15.13
N GLU A 130 -8.40 -12.86 -14.38
CA GLU A 130 -7.01 -12.74 -14.86
C GLU A 130 -6.57 -13.86 -15.83
N ALA A 131 -6.87 -15.13 -15.51
CA ALA A 131 -6.53 -16.28 -16.35
C ALA A 131 -7.17 -16.25 -17.75
N ASN A 132 -8.31 -15.57 -17.89
CA ASN A 132 -9.12 -15.49 -19.10
C ASN A 132 -8.81 -14.25 -19.96
N ILE A 133 -7.80 -13.45 -19.58
CA ILE A 133 -7.33 -12.34 -20.42
C ILE A 133 -6.83 -12.91 -21.75
N THR A 134 -7.25 -12.34 -22.87
CA THR A 134 -6.78 -12.73 -24.21
C THR A 134 -6.51 -11.49 -25.06
N GLY A 135 -5.65 -11.63 -26.08
CA GLY A 135 -5.39 -10.55 -27.02
C GLY A 135 -6.67 -10.01 -27.68
N PRO A 136 -7.56 -10.87 -28.24
CA PRO A 136 -8.83 -10.43 -28.83
C PRO A 136 -9.77 -9.72 -27.85
N LEU A 137 -9.74 -10.09 -26.56
CA LEU A 137 -10.51 -9.40 -25.53
C LEU A 137 -10.03 -7.96 -25.34
N LEU A 138 -8.71 -7.73 -25.32
CA LEU A 138 -8.14 -6.42 -25.05
C LEU A 138 -8.02 -5.55 -26.31
N SER A 139 -7.85 -6.17 -27.48
CA SER A 139 -7.71 -5.45 -28.75
C SER A 139 -8.94 -4.61 -29.11
N ILE A 140 -10.10 -4.88 -28.51
CA ILE A 140 -11.30 -4.07 -28.66
C ILE A 140 -11.11 -2.61 -28.19
N PHE A 141 -10.15 -2.37 -27.29
CA PHE A 141 -9.81 -1.06 -26.76
C PHE A 141 -8.67 -0.39 -27.55
N SER A 142 -7.83 -1.18 -28.23
CA SER A 142 -6.67 -0.65 -28.96
C SER A 142 -6.91 -0.51 -30.47
N ALA A 143 -7.83 -1.27 -31.05
CA ALA A 143 -8.04 -1.34 -32.49
C ALA A 143 -9.52 -1.30 -32.87
N ASN A 144 -9.82 -0.67 -34.00
CA ASN A 144 -11.15 -0.67 -34.58
C ASN A 144 -11.45 -2.06 -35.16
N ARG A 145 -12.59 -2.64 -34.79
CA ARG A 145 -12.95 -4.00 -35.19
C ARG A 145 -13.13 -4.15 -36.71
N ALA A 146 -13.60 -3.10 -37.39
CA ALA A 146 -13.89 -3.13 -38.82
C ALA A 146 -12.63 -2.93 -39.66
N THR A 147 -11.76 -2.00 -39.26
CA THR A 147 -10.59 -1.60 -40.06
C THR A 147 -9.27 -2.19 -39.57
N GLY A 148 -9.22 -2.69 -38.33
CA GLY A 148 -7.97 -3.09 -37.67
C GLY A 148 -7.06 -1.92 -37.28
N ALA A 149 -7.41 -0.68 -37.63
CA ALA A 149 -6.63 0.50 -37.34
C ALA A 149 -6.58 0.78 -35.84
N GLU A 150 -5.44 1.30 -35.36
CA GLU A 150 -5.27 1.69 -33.97
C GLU A 150 -6.24 2.82 -33.60
N ARG A 151 -6.86 2.71 -32.42
CA ARG A 151 -7.78 3.72 -31.90
C ARG A 151 -6.97 4.78 -31.16
N ALA A 152 -7.27 6.05 -31.42
CA ALA A 152 -6.78 7.17 -30.62
C ALA A 152 -7.76 7.56 -29.50
N ASP A 153 -8.90 6.86 -29.39
CA ASP A 153 -9.91 7.18 -28.40
C ASP A 153 -9.33 7.13 -26.97
N PRO A 154 -9.72 8.08 -26.10
CA PRO A 154 -9.39 8.03 -24.69
C PRO A 154 -9.81 6.70 -24.07
N LEU A 155 -9.13 6.28 -23.01
CA LEU A 155 -9.59 5.19 -22.14
C LEU A 155 -9.66 5.69 -20.71
N GLY A 156 -10.69 5.27 -19.98
CA GLY A 156 -10.82 5.54 -18.56
C GLY A 156 -10.39 4.32 -17.75
N ILE A 157 -9.60 4.54 -16.70
CA ILE A 157 -9.10 3.46 -15.83
C ILE A 157 -9.50 3.72 -14.39
N SER A 158 -9.87 2.64 -13.70
CA SER A 158 -9.99 2.64 -12.25
C SER A 158 -9.56 1.31 -11.67
N VAL A 159 -9.24 1.30 -10.38
CA VAL A 159 -8.79 0.12 -9.64
C VAL A 159 -9.67 -0.15 -8.43
N GLY A 160 -9.64 -1.39 -7.98
CA GLY A 160 -10.26 -1.86 -6.75
C GLY A 160 -9.26 -2.67 -5.94
N TYR A 161 -9.23 -2.44 -4.63
CA TYR A 161 -8.26 -3.03 -3.73
C TYR A 161 -8.90 -4.02 -2.76
N ALA A 162 -8.24 -5.14 -2.48
CA ALA A 162 -8.65 -6.01 -1.39
C ALA A 162 -8.49 -5.31 -0.03
N LYS A 163 -9.08 -5.90 1.03
CA LYS A 163 -9.01 -5.36 2.40
C LYS A 163 -7.58 -5.18 2.93
N ASP A 164 -6.63 -5.99 2.44
CA ASP A 164 -5.20 -5.89 2.77
C ASP A 164 -4.45 -4.83 1.94
N GLY A 165 -5.16 -4.12 1.07
CA GLY A 165 -4.60 -3.16 0.15
C GLY A 165 -3.81 -3.83 -0.98
N LYS A 166 -4.18 -5.02 -1.47
CA LYS A 166 -3.64 -5.53 -2.75
C LYS A 166 -4.56 -5.21 -3.91
N LEU A 167 -4.04 -5.15 -5.13
CA LEU A 167 -4.85 -4.99 -6.33
C LEU A 167 -5.76 -6.22 -6.51
N ALA A 168 -7.07 -5.97 -6.49
CA ALA A 168 -8.09 -7.01 -6.63
C ALA A 168 -8.85 -6.89 -7.95
N ALA A 169 -9.03 -5.68 -8.47
CA ALA A 169 -9.68 -5.44 -9.74
C ALA A 169 -9.12 -4.23 -10.49
N LEU A 170 -9.22 -4.28 -11.82
CA LEU A 170 -8.93 -3.19 -12.75
C LEU A 170 -10.11 -3.03 -13.70
N ALA A 171 -10.67 -1.83 -13.79
CA ALA A 171 -11.70 -1.48 -14.75
C ALA A 171 -11.11 -0.63 -15.88
N ILE A 172 -11.48 -0.99 -17.11
CA ILE A 172 -11.08 -0.30 -18.34
C ILE A 172 -12.35 0.08 -19.09
N ALA A 173 -12.58 1.38 -19.27
CA ALA A 173 -13.76 1.90 -19.93
C ALA A 173 -13.40 2.62 -21.24
N ASP A 174 -14.19 2.34 -22.29
CA ASP A 174 -14.35 3.21 -23.45
C ASP A 174 -15.74 3.88 -23.40
N GLU A 175 -16.17 4.47 -24.52
CA GLU A 175 -17.45 5.20 -24.60
C GLU A 175 -18.68 4.35 -24.26
N ALA A 176 -18.68 3.04 -24.59
CA ALA A 176 -19.87 2.20 -24.50
C ALA A 176 -19.70 0.95 -23.63
N ARG A 177 -18.46 0.62 -23.27
CA ARG A 177 -18.11 -0.66 -22.65
C ARG A 177 -17.16 -0.45 -21.50
N CYS A 178 -17.29 -1.30 -20.49
CA CYS A 178 -16.33 -1.41 -19.41
C CYS A 178 -15.95 -2.88 -19.20
N CYS A 179 -14.66 -3.18 -19.26
CA CYS A 179 -14.10 -4.47 -18.91
C CYS A 179 -13.52 -4.39 -17.49
N ILE A 180 -14.01 -5.24 -16.58
CA ILE A 180 -13.46 -5.41 -15.24
C ILE A 180 -12.65 -6.69 -15.20
N ILE A 181 -11.36 -6.57 -14.91
CA ILE A 181 -10.43 -7.67 -14.75
C ILE A 181 -10.27 -7.92 -13.25
N GLU A 182 -10.64 -9.11 -12.80
CA GLU A 182 -10.49 -9.55 -11.41
C GLU A 182 -9.19 -10.37 -11.24
N PHE A 183 -8.34 -9.93 -10.32
CA PHE A 183 -7.07 -10.55 -9.99
C PHE A 183 -7.20 -11.46 -8.77
N ASN A 184 -6.43 -12.54 -8.76
CA ASN A 184 -6.28 -13.37 -7.56
C ASN A 184 -4.85 -13.28 -7.03
N PRO A 185 -4.54 -12.32 -6.12
CA PRO A 185 -3.18 -12.14 -5.63
C PRO A 185 -2.66 -13.32 -4.80
N ARG A 186 -3.53 -14.23 -4.34
CA ARG A 186 -3.13 -15.42 -3.56
C ARG A 186 -2.76 -16.61 -4.44
N SER A 187 -3.32 -16.67 -5.64
CA SER A 187 -3.08 -17.75 -6.59
C SER A 187 -3.07 -17.16 -8.00
N PRO A 188 -2.01 -16.41 -8.34
CA PRO A 188 -1.86 -15.89 -9.68
C PRO A 188 -1.70 -17.05 -10.67
N PRO A 189 -2.27 -16.95 -11.89
CA PRO A 189 -2.06 -17.96 -12.91
C PRO A 189 -0.59 -17.97 -13.37
N SER A 190 -0.06 -19.14 -13.73
CA SER A 190 1.29 -19.27 -14.29
C SER A 190 1.48 -18.45 -15.58
N THR A 191 0.38 -18.13 -16.27
CA THR A 191 0.38 -17.32 -17.50
C THR A 191 0.36 -15.81 -17.25
N ARG A 192 0.42 -15.36 -15.99
CA ARG A 192 0.36 -13.94 -15.63
C ARG A 192 1.34 -13.07 -16.42
N PRO A 193 2.63 -13.42 -16.59
CA PRO A 193 3.56 -12.59 -17.35
C PRO A 193 3.07 -12.31 -18.79
N GLN A 194 2.60 -13.34 -19.51
CA GLN A 194 2.07 -13.17 -20.86
C GLN A 194 0.79 -12.33 -20.87
N LYS A 195 -0.08 -12.47 -19.86
CA LYS A 195 -1.30 -11.65 -19.75
C LYS A 195 -0.96 -10.18 -19.47
N MET A 196 0.06 -9.91 -18.65
CA MET A 196 0.49 -8.56 -18.31
C MET A 196 1.15 -7.87 -19.51
N GLU A 197 1.90 -8.61 -20.32
CA GLU A 197 2.42 -8.12 -21.60
C GLU A 197 1.28 -7.71 -22.55
N LEU A 198 0.21 -8.51 -22.63
CA LEU A 198 -0.98 -8.14 -23.42
C LEU A 198 -1.68 -6.89 -22.89
N LEU A 199 -1.81 -6.75 -21.56
CA LEU A 199 -2.36 -5.53 -20.94
C LEU A 199 -1.51 -4.31 -21.24
N GLN A 200 -0.20 -4.44 -21.09
CA GLN A 200 0.74 -3.37 -21.40
C GLN A 200 0.62 -2.96 -22.87
N LYS A 201 0.66 -3.92 -23.81
CA LYS A 201 0.58 -3.63 -25.24
C LYS A 201 -0.75 -2.98 -25.66
N HIS A 202 -1.88 -3.53 -25.21
CA HIS A 202 -3.19 -3.12 -25.72
C HIS A 202 -3.83 -1.97 -24.94
N ILE A 203 -3.45 -1.76 -23.69
CA ILE A 203 -4.10 -0.77 -22.82
C ILE A 203 -3.10 0.29 -22.38
N PHE A 204 -2.03 -0.11 -21.68
CA PHE A 204 -1.21 0.83 -20.90
C PHE A 204 -0.08 1.50 -21.66
N CYS A 205 0.44 0.90 -22.73
CA CYS A 205 1.50 1.41 -23.59
C CYS A 205 1.04 1.43 -25.05
N ARG A 206 -0.21 1.88 -25.28
CA ARG A 206 -0.72 2.09 -26.64
C ARG A 206 0.12 3.16 -27.34
N SER A 207 0.38 2.94 -28.62
CA SER A 207 0.99 3.92 -29.53
C SER A 207 0.15 5.19 -29.68
N LEU A 208 -1.17 5.06 -29.64
CA LEU A 208 -2.15 6.13 -29.83
C LEU A 208 -3.21 6.16 -28.73
N GLY A 209 -3.65 7.38 -28.43
CA GLY A 209 -4.63 7.67 -27.39
C GLY A 209 -4.01 7.84 -26.01
N GLU A 210 -4.82 8.38 -25.11
CA GLU A 210 -4.45 8.69 -23.73
C GLU A 210 -5.28 7.86 -22.76
N ILE A 211 -4.72 7.69 -21.58
CA ILE A 211 -5.34 6.96 -20.48
C ILE A 211 -5.68 7.97 -19.40
N TYR A 212 -6.93 8.02 -18.99
CA TYR A 212 -7.42 8.97 -18.00
C TYR A 212 -7.78 8.22 -16.73
N ALA A 213 -7.28 8.70 -15.60
CA ALA A 213 -7.63 8.16 -14.31
C ALA A 213 -7.52 9.22 -13.20
N PHE A 214 -8.30 9.01 -12.14
CA PHE A 214 -8.05 9.66 -10.86
C PHE A 214 -6.87 8.96 -10.16
N ASP A 215 -5.99 9.75 -9.56
CA ASP A 215 -4.75 9.29 -8.94
C ASP A 215 -3.93 8.37 -9.86
N ALA A 216 -3.73 8.81 -11.12
CA ALA A 216 -3.12 7.99 -12.17
C ALA A 216 -1.69 7.55 -11.81
N ALA A 217 -0.95 8.38 -11.07
CA ALA A 217 0.37 8.04 -10.56
C ALA A 217 0.33 6.86 -9.57
N GLN A 218 -0.63 6.86 -8.64
CA GLN A 218 -0.81 5.81 -7.65
C GLN A 218 -1.22 4.50 -8.35
N ILE A 219 -2.09 4.57 -9.35
CA ILE A 219 -2.46 3.42 -10.17
C ILE A 219 -1.24 2.87 -10.90
N ALA A 220 -0.44 3.72 -11.55
CA ALA A 220 0.78 3.30 -12.23
C ALA A 220 1.78 2.61 -11.28
N MET A 221 1.94 3.11 -10.05
CA MET A 221 2.80 2.46 -9.05
C MET A 221 2.31 1.09 -8.64
N VAL A 222 0.99 0.90 -8.48
CA VAL A 222 0.42 -0.42 -8.16
C VAL A 222 0.56 -1.39 -9.32
N LEU A 223 0.30 -0.93 -10.55
CA LEU A 223 0.47 -1.75 -11.75
C LEU A 223 1.91 -2.22 -11.91
N TRP A 224 2.88 -1.34 -11.63
CA TRP A 224 4.29 -1.71 -11.63
C TRP A 224 4.62 -2.73 -10.52
N MET A 225 4.31 -2.42 -9.27
CA MET A 225 4.70 -3.28 -8.13
C MET A 225 4.01 -4.64 -8.11
N GLU A 226 2.71 -4.67 -8.40
CA GLU A 226 1.94 -5.91 -8.25
C GLU A 226 1.87 -6.70 -9.56
N LEU A 227 1.94 -6.03 -10.72
CA LEU A 227 1.75 -6.68 -12.02
C LEU A 227 3.00 -6.62 -12.93
N GLY A 228 4.00 -5.79 -12.63
CA GLY A 228 5.12 -5.52 -13.54
C GLY A 228 4.70 -4.79 -14.82
N VAL A 229 3.54 -4.14 -14.83
CA VAL A 229 2.98 -3.44 -15.99
C VAL A 229 3.42 -1.99 -15.98
N ARG A 230 4.01 -1.54 -17.09
CA ARG A 230 4.33 -0.14 -17.32
C ARG A 230 3.15 0.61 -17.92
N VAL A 231 3.11 1.92 -17.69
CA VAL A 231 2.09 2.83 -18.18
C VAL A 231 2.74 3.94 -18.98
N ALA A 232 2.18 4.29 -20.13
CA ALA A 232 2.58 5.41 -20.95
C ALA A 232 1.39 6.35 -21.15
N ARG A 233 1.66 7.65 -21.30
CA ARG A 233 0.64 8.66 -21.67
C ARG A 233 -0.61 8.68 -20.77
N ALA A 234 -0.45 8.43 -19.48
CA ALA A 234 -1.57 8.52 -18.54
C ALA A 234 -1.76 9.96 -18.06
N VAL A 235 -2.98 10.47 -18.15
CA VAL A 235 -3.40 11.77 -17.66
C VAL A 235 -4.04 11.59 -16.29
N ASP A 236 -3.44 12.27 -15.30
CA ASP A 236 -4.01 12.36 -13.96
C ASP A 236 -5.07 13.47 -13.91
N ILE A 237 -6.34 13.09 -13.78
CA ILE A 237 -7.48 14.01 -13.94
C ILE A 237 -7.45 15.15 -12.93
N GLN A 238 -7.06 14.87 -11.68
CA GLN A 238 -7.01 15.90 -10.63
C GLN A 238 -5.89 16.93 -10.86
N SER A 239 -4.85 16.60 -11.65
CA SER A 239 -3.76 17.55 -11.92
C SER A 239 -4.16 18.72 -12.82
N VAL A 240 -5.34 18.65 -13.44
CA VAL A 240 -5.83 19.68 -14.38
C VAL A 240 -6.39 20.88 -13.64
N PHE A 241 -7.10 20.62 -12.55
CA PHE A 241 -7.92 21.63 -11.85
C PHE A 241 -7.25 22.19 -10.60
N THR A 242 -6.12 21.62 -10.19
CA THR A 242 -5.39 22.05 -9.00
C THR A 242 -3.90 22.07 -9.28
N GLU A 243 -3.30 23.25 -9.20
CA GLU A 243 -1.84 23.39 -9.15
C GLU A 243 -1.27 23.05 -7.77
N SER A 244 -2.11 23.05 -6.72
CA SER A 244 -1.69 22.77 -5.36
C SER A 244 -1.46 21.26 -5.13
N ASP A 245 -0.39 20.92 -4.42
CA ASP A 245 -0.18 19.55 -3.90
C ASP A 245 -0.97 19.28 -2.61
N ARG A 246 -1.88 20.18 -2.22
CA ARG A 246 -2.64 20.00 -0.99
C ARG A 246 -3.70 18.92 -1.25
N SER A 247 -3.66 17.86 -0.44
CA SER A 247 -4.60 16.74 -0.56
C SER A 247 -6.07 17.17 -0.42
N SER A 248 -6.34 18.26 0.28
CA SER A 248 -7.68 18.83 0.44
C SER A 248 -8.31 19.30 -0.87
N ASP A 249 -7.49 19.71 -1.83
CA ASP A 249 -7.95 20.39 -3.04
C ASP A 249 -8.14 19.37 -4.18
N ARG A 250 -7.40 18.26 -4.13
CA ARG A 250 -7.43 17.17 -5.12
C ARG A 250 -8.55 16.18 -4.88
N LYS A 251 -9.80 16.64 -4.76
CA LYS A 251 -10.96 15.74 -4.62
C LYS A 251 -11.56 15.37 -5.99
N PRO A 252 -11.94 14.11 -6.23
CA PRO A 252 -12.60 13.71 -7.48
C PRO A 252 -13.86 14.52 -7.78
N LEU A 253 -14.67 14.83 -6.75
CA LEU A 253 -15.86 15.67 -6.88
C LEU A 253 -15.54 17.05 -7.47
N VAL A 254 -14.47 17.70 -7.02
CA VAL A 254 -14.06 19.04 -7.50
C VAL A 254 -13.68 18.98 -8.99
N ALA A 255 -12.94 17.95 -9.41
CA ALA A 255 -12.57 17.78 -10.82
C ALA A 255 -13.79 17.47 -11.71
N ILE A 256 -14.73 16.64 -11.23
CA ILE A 256 -15.97 16.35 -11.97
C ILE A 256 -16.83 17.62 -12.06
N GLN A 257 -16.95 18.38 -10.97
CA GLN A 257 -17.66 19.65 -10.93
C GLN A 257 -17.03 20.71 -11.83
N ALA A 258 -15.71 20.78 -11.93
CA ALA A 258 -15.04 21.69 -12.84
C ALA A 258 -15.33 21.38 -14.32
N CYS A 259 -15.57 20.11 -14.67
CA CYS A 259 -15.93 19.73 -16.04
C CYS A 259 -17.42 19.88 -16.35
N PHE A 260 -18.30 19.59 -15.39
CA PHE A 260 -19.74 19.41 -15.61
C PHE A 260 -20.63 20.41 -14.88
N GLY A 261 -20.10 21.13 -13.89
CA GLY A 261 -20.89 21.89 -12.91
C GLY A 261 -21.62 23.08 -13.50
N ASP A 262 -21.05 23.70 -14.54
CA ASP A 262 -21.63 24.86 -15.21
C ASP A 262 -22.44 24.49 -16.46
N SER A 263 -22.47 23.21 -16.85
CA SER A 263 -23.19 22.74 -18.03
C SER A 263 -24.71 22.79 -17.80
N GLU A 264 -25.43 23.36 -18.76
CA GLU A 264 -26.88 23.54 -18.65
C GLU A 264 -27.61 22.19 -18.49
N GLY A 265 -28.46 22.09 -17.46
CA GLY A 265 -29.22 20.86 -17.18
C GLY A 265 -28.41 19.74 -16.55
N CYS A 266 -27.16 19.99 -16.15
CA CYS A 266 -26.33 19.04 -15.43
C CYS A 266 -26.63 19.07 -13.91
N LYS A 267 -26.80 17.90 -13.30
CA LYS A 267 -26.82 17.72 -11.84
C LYS A 267 -25.91 16.58 -11.45
N LEU A 268 -24.99 16.86 -10.54
CA LEU A 268 -24.08 15.86 -9.98
C LEU A 268 -24.74 15.16 -8.79
N ASN A 269 -24.61 13.84 -8.73
CA ASN A 269 -24.99 13.08 -7.55
C ASN A 269 -23.77 12.98 -6.62
N GLU A 270 -23.51 14.04 -5.87
CA GLU A 270 -22.32 14.17 -5.01
C GLU A 270 -22.18 12.98 -4.05
N LYS A 271 -23.29 12.50 -3.47
CA LYS A 271 -23.28 11.34 -2.57
C LYS A 271 -22.80 10.06 -3.26
N ASN A 272 -23.20 9.84 -4.51
CA ASN A 272 -22.75 8.68 -5.27
C ASN A 272 -21.29 8.84 -5.72
N ILE A 273 -20.86 10.06 -6.06
CA ILE A 273 -19.46 10.36 -6.38
C ILE A 273 -18.59 10.10 -5.15
N ASP A 274 -18.90 10.70 -4.01
CA ASP A 274 -18.15 10.49 -2.76
C ASP A 274 -18.13 9.00 -2.39
N ARG A 275 -19.27 8.30 -2.45
CA ARG A 275 -19.33 6.86 -2.22
C ARG A 275 -18.40 6.09 -3.16
N ALA A 276 -18.43 6.40 -4.46
CA ALA A 276 -17.63 5.72 -5.44
C ALA A 276 -16.13 6.00 -5.25
N PHE A 277 -15.71 7.17 -4.75
CA PHE A 277 -14.29 7.53 -4.67
C PHE A 277 -13.67 7.39 -3.27
N ASP A 278 -14.46 7.47 -2.19
CA ASP A 278 -13.95 7.41 -0.81
C ASP A 278 -13.54 5.99 -0.38
N ASP A 279 -14.18 4.96 -0.95
CA ASP A 279 -13.84 3.56 -0.69
C ASP A 279 -13.50 2.79 -1.98
N LEU A 280 -12.20 2.59 -2.19
CA LEU A 280 -11.68 1.78 -3.27
C LEU A 280 -11.65 0.28 -2.95
N THR A 281 -12.25 -0.15 -1.83
CA THR A 281 -12.29 -1.57 -1.45
C THR A 281 -13.12 -2.39 -2.43
N TYR A 282 -12.57 -3.49 -2.90
CA TYR A 282 -13.21 -4.45 -3.78
C TYR A 282 -13.42 -5.76 -3.02
N ASN A 283 -14.57 -5.86 -2.34
CA ASN A 283 -14.93 -7.01 -1.52
C ASN A 283 -15.84 -7.99 -2.30
N ILE A 284 -15.60 -9.30 -2.11
CA ILE A 284 -16.40 -10.38 -2.69
C ILE A 284 -17.82 -10.37 -2.09
N ASP A 285 -17.97 -10.02 -0.81
CA ASP A 285 -19.27 -10.03 -0.13
C ASP A 285 -20.25 -8.98 -0.72
N GLU A 286 -19.72 -7.90 -1.29
CA GLU A 286 -20.49 -6.78 -1.85
C GLU A 286 -20.17 -6.56 -3.34
N ILE A 287 -19.78 -7.65 -4.03
CA ILE A 287 -19.14 -7.60 -5.35
C ILE A 287 -19.96 -6.83 -6.39
N ASN A 288 -21.29 -6.95 -6.37
CA ASN A 288 -22.14 -6.27 -7.35
C ASN A 288 -22.09 -4.76 -7.19
N ARG A 289 -22.10 -4.25 -5.95
CA ARG A 289 -21.95 -2.82 -5.68
C ARG A 289 -20.57 -2.33 -6.10
N MET A 290 -19.52 -3.04 -5.68
CA MET A 290 -18.14 -2.63 -5.97
C MET A 290 -17.80 -2.66 -7.46
N ARG A 291 -18.42 -3.58 -8.22
CA ARG A 291 -18.34 -3.61 -9.68
C ARG A 291 -19.01 -2.41 -10.35
N VAL A 292 -20.10 -1.89 -9.77
CA VAL A 292 -20.72 -0.64 -10.24
C VAL A 292 -19.78 0.52 -9.93
N ASP A 293 -19.31 0.64 -8.69
CA ASP A 293 -18.46 1.77 -8.28
C ASP A 293 -17.16 1.86 -9.11
N ILE A 294 -16.43 0.75 -9.27
CA ILE A 294 -15.19 0.74 -10.09
C ILE A 294 -15.45 1.04 -11.57
N LEU A 295 -16.59 0.58 -12.10
CA LEU A 295 -17.01 0.84 -13.48
C LEU A 295 -17.36 2.31 -13.66
N GLU A 296 -18.13 2.89 -12.76
CA GLU A 296 -18.52 4.30 -12.80
C GLU A 296 -17.29 5.20 -12.71
N ARG A 297 -16.32 4.87 -11.85
CA ARG A 297 -15.02 5.58 -11.78
C ARG A 297 -14.24 5.51 -13.10
N ALA A 298 -14.16 4.33 -13.72
CA ALA A 298 -13.47 4.19 -15.01
C ALA A 298 -14.21 4.94 -16.11
N TRP A 299 -15.54 4.81 -16.18
CA TRP A 299 -16.37 5.48 -17.17
C TRP A 299 -16.31 7.01 -17.04
N ILE A 300 -16.40 7.56 -15.84
CA ILE A 300 -16.33 9.01 -15.68
C ILE A 300 -14.93 9.52 -16.06
N SER A 301 -13.88 8.76 -15.71
CA SER A 301 -12.51 9.08 -16.14
C SER A 301 -12.37 9.15 -17.66
N ARG A 302 -13.06 8.25 -18.38
CA ARG A 302 -13.14 8.27 -19.84
C ARG A 302 -13.93 9.46 -20.37
N THR A 303 -15.02 9.81 -19.70
CA THR A 303 -16.02 10.75 -20.22
C THR A 303 -15.55 12.20 -20.11
N LEU A 304 -14.90 12.55 -19.00
CA LEU A 304 -14.41 13.91 -18.72
C LEU A 304 -13.62 14.56 -19.88
N PRO A 305 -12.61 13.92 -20.49
CA PRO A 305 -11.89 14.54 -21.61
C PRO A 305 -12.71 14.69 -22.89
N SER A 306 -13.79 13.93 -23.05
CA SER A 306 -14.66 14.05 -24.24
C SER A 306 -15.87 14.95 -24.02
N HIS A 307 -16.01 15.53 -22.82
CA HIS A 307 -17.08 16.46 -22.52
C HIS A 307 -16.64 17.89 -22.86
N GLU A 308 -17.42 18.58 -23.71
CA GLU A 308 -17.20 19.97 -24.10
C GLU A 308 -15.73 20.27 -24.47
N ASN A 309 -15.09 21.22 -23.77
CA ASN A 309 -13.70 21.64 -24.01
C ASN A 309 -12.66 20.74 -23.33
N GLY A 310 -13.07 19.60 -22.77
CA GLY A 310 -12.22 18.69 -22.01
C GLY A 310 -10.89 18.40 -22.69
N ILE A 311 -10.90 18.04 -23.98
CA ILE A 311 -9.67 17.72 -24.75
C ILE A 311 -8.62 18.84 -24.61
N SER A 312 -9.02 20.10 -24.77
CA SER A 312 -8.12 21.25 -24.66
C SER A 312 -7.65 21.49 -23.22
N THR A 313 -8.50 21.19 -22.24
CA THR A 313 -8.16 21.32 -20.82
C THR A 313 -7.11 20.28 -20.42
N PHE A 314 -7.28 19.03 -20.87
CA PHE A 314 -6.39 17.93 -20.50
C PHE A 314 -5.09 17.90 -21.34
N SER A 315 -5.04 18.51 -22.53
CA SER A 315 -3.85 18.51 -23.39
C SER A 315 -2.63 19.22 -22.79
N ASN A 316 -2.84 20.10 -21.80
CA ASN A 316 -1.77 20.84 -21.12
C ASN A 316 -1.13 20.05 -19.96
N VAL A 317 -1.71 18.90 -19.62
CA VAL A 317 -1.31 18.12 -18.45
C VAL A 317 -0.12 17.25 -18.82
N LYS A 318 0.92 17.27 -17.98
CA LYS A 318 2.04 16.35 -18.14
C LYS A 318 1.58 14.91 -17.89
N TYR A 319 1.94 14.01 -18.79
CA TYR A 319 1.62 12.60 -18.66
C TYR A 319 2.40 11.95 -17.52
N VAL A 320 1.74 11.06 -16.80
CA VAL A 320 2.34 10.02 -15.98
C VAL A 320 2.87 8.94 -16.92
N ASP A 321 4.18 8.73 -16.92
CA ASP A 321 4.86 7.74 -17.75
C ASP A 321 5.85 6.93 -16.93
N THR A 322 5.71 5.60 -16.99
CA THR A 322 6.66 4.64 -16.44
C THR A 322 7.33 3.78 -17.52
N SER A 323 6.99 3.97 -18.78
CA SER A 323 7.48 3.19 -19.92
C SER A 323 8.82 3.70 -20.43
N GLY A 324 9.00 5.02 -20.50
CA GLY A 324 10.18 5.70 -21.04
C GLY A 324 11.33 5.90 -20.05
N LEU A 325 11.33 5.16 -18.95
CA LEU A 325 12.31 5.32 -17.87
C LEU A 325 13.58 4.51 -18.15
N ASP A 326 14.74 5.12 -17.95
CA ASP A 326 16.04 4.46 -18.08
C ASP A 326 16.27 3.41 -16.96
N GLU A 327 17.29 2.56 -17.10
CA GLU A 327 17.55 1.47 -16.17
C GLU A 327 17.84 1.94 -14.74
N GLN A 328 18.58 3.05 -14.59
CA GLN A 328 18.83 3.67 -13.29
C GLN A 328 17.53 4.13 -12.64
N PHE A 329 16.61 4.66 -13.45
CA PHE A 329 15.32 5.11 -13.01
C PHE A 329 14.37 3.96 -12.74
N LEU A 330 14.49 2.79 -13.36
CA LEU A 330 13.72 1.60 -12.97
C LEU A 330 13.98 1.22 -11.50
N LYS A 331 15.23 1.31 -11.03
CA LYS A 331 15.56 1.11 -9.61
C LYS A 331 14.91 2.19 -8.73
N THR A 332 14.86 3.44 -9.21
CA THR A 332 14.13 4.53 -8.53
C THR A 332 12.63 4.29 -8.48
N LEU A 333 12.06 3.78 -9.57
CA LEU A 333 10.65 3.42 -9.71
C LEU A 333 10.29 2.32 -8.70
N ASP A 334 11.14 1.29 -8.53
CA ASP A 334 10.95 0.27 -7.50
C ASP A 334 10.90 0.86 -6.09
N ALA A 335 11.83 1.75 -5.76
CA ALA A 335 11.83 2.42 -4.45
C ALA A 335 10.56 3.25 -4.25
N LEU A 336 10.16 4.03 -5.25
CA LEU A 336 8.96 4.86 -5.22
C LEU A 336 7.69 4.05 -5.06
N ALA A 337 7.59 2.99 -5.85
CA ALA A 337 6.40 2.19 -5.91
C ALA A 337 6.25 1.35 -4.63
N ARG A 338 7.34 0.90 -4.00
CA ARG A 338 7.35 0.34 -2.64
C ARG A 338 6.83 1.33 -1.60
N VAL A 339 7.34 2.57 -1.60
CA VAL A 339 6.90 3.60 -0.65
C VAL A 339 5.40 3.91 -0.82
N SER A 340 4.93 3.96 -2.07
CA SER A 340 3.51 4.13 -2.41
C SER A 340 2.67 2.95 -1.91
N GLU A 341 3.11 1.72 -2.20
CA GLU A 341 2.44 0.48 -1.80
C GLU A 341 2.31 0.39 -0.27
N ASP A 342 3.41 0.58 0.46
CA ASP A 342 3.41 0.49 1.92
C ASP A 342 2.46 1.50 2.55
N SER A 343 2.47 2.74 2.06
CA SER A 343 1.53 3.74 2.56
C SER A 343 0.08 3.35 2.28
N ARG A 344 -0.20 2.87 1.08
CA ARG A 344 -1.54 2.48 0.68
C ARG A 344 -2.02 1.30 1.52
N ARG A 345 -1.18 0.28 1.73
CA ARG A 345 -1.49 -0.88 2.58
C ARG A 345 -1.73 -0.48 4.02
N VAL A 346 -0.90 0.39 4.59
CA VAL A 346 -1.14 0.97 5.92
C VAL A 346 -2.47 1.71 5.97
N GLY A 347 -2.79 2.51 4.95
CA GLY A 347 -4.09 3.18 4.84
C GLY A 347 -5.26 2.19 4.77
N HIS A 348 -5.06 1.04 4.12
CA HIS A 348 -6.08 -0.01 4.03
C HIS A 348 -6.29 -0.77 5.34
N LEU A 349 -5.24 -0.91 6.15
CA LEU A 349 -5.29 -1.53 7.47
C LEU A 349 -5.88 -0.60 8.56
N LYS A 350 -5.99 0.71 8.31
CA LYS A 350 -6.69 1.61 9.24
C LYS A 350 -8.18 1.23 9.31
N PRO A 351 -8.78 1.28 10.52
CA PRO A 351 -10.19 1.00 10.66
C PRO A 351 -11.02 2.02 9.89
N THR A 352 -12.08 1.57 9.22
CA THR A 352 -13.06 2.43 8.53
C THR A 352 -14.03 3.10 9.49
N THR A 353 -13.98 2.74 10.78
CA THR A 353 -14.76 3.35 11.85
C THR A 353 -13.86 3.60 13.04
N THR A 354 -13.77 4.85 13.50
CA THR A 354 -12.97 5.20 14.69
C THR A 354 -13.89 5.84 15.72
N ASN A 355 -13.92 5.28 16.93
CA ASN A 355 -14.63 5.88 18.05
C ASN A 355 -13.72 6.91 18.73
N HIS A 356 -14.18 8.15 18.83
CA HIS A 356 -13.41 9.26 19.38
C HIS A 356 -13.73 9.43 20.86
N GLN A 357 -12.70 9.49 21.70
CA GLN A 357 -12.84 9.91 23.09
C GLN A 357 -12.82 11.44 23.18
N PHE A 358 -13.76 12.04 23.91
CA PHE A 358 -13.89 13.50 24.04
C PHE A 358 -14.13 13.92 25.49
N SER A 359 -13.62 15.10 25.87
CA SER A 359 -13.58 15.57 27.26
C SER A 359 -14.82 16.34 27.69
N ASP A 360 -15.61 16.88 26.76
CA ASP A 360 -16.65 17.87 27.07
C ASP A 360 -18.05 17.37 26.72
N ALA A 361 -18.62 16.49 27.55
CA ALA A 361 -19.99 16.00 27.43
C ALA A 361 -21.01 16.74 28.34
N ARG A 362 -20.67 17.92 28.89
CA ARG A 362 -21.47 18.56 29.98
C ARG A 362 -21.87 20.04 29.81
N SER A 363 -21.57 20.73 28.69
CA SER A 363 -22.20 22.03 28.38
C SER A 363 -23.54 21.82 27.65
N PRO A 364 -24.44 22.82 27.49
CA PRO A 364 -25.50 22.70 26.49
C PRO A 364 -24.83 22.49 25.12
N LEU A 365 -24.83 21.24 24.67
CA LEU A 365 -23.89 20.75 23.64
C LEU A 365 -24.19 21.36 22.28
N LEU A 366 -25.46 21.56 21.97
CA LEU A 366 -25.88 22.14 20.69
C LEU A 366 -25.72 23.65 20.74
N ASN A 367 -25.14 24.20 19.67
CA ASN A 367 -25.22 25.62 19.39
C ASN A 367 -26.70 26.03 19.21
N ALA A 368 -27.00 27.32 19.33
CA ALA A 368 -28.37 27.85 19.25
C ALA A 368 -29.10 27.49 17.92
N ASP A 369 -28.35 27.07 16.90
CA ASP A 369 -28.86 26.61 15.61
C ASP A 369 -29.48 25.19 15.64
N GLY A 370 -29.21 24.40 16.69
CA GLY A 370 -29.57 22.98 16.77
C GLY A 370 -28.94 22.13 15.65
N LYS A 371 -27.96 22.67 14.92
CA LYS A 371 -27.33 22.04 13.75
C LYS A 371 -25.86 21.74 13.97
N SER A 372 -25.25 22.32 15.00
CA SER A 372 -23.83 22.09 15.26
C SER A 372 -23.52 21.98 16.74
N PHE A 373 -22.42 21.31 17.07
CA PHE A 373 -21.86 21.27 18.42
C PHE A 373 -20.33 21.31 18.39
N ASN A 374 -19.72 21.78 19.48
CA ASN A 374 -18.27 21.78 19.62
C ASN A 374 -17.81 20.52 20.37
N ALA A 375 -16.92 19.75 19.75
CA ALA A 375 -16.32 18.56 20.33
C ALA A 375 -14.83 18.81 20.59
N ARG A 376 -14.34 18.37 21.76
CA ARG A 376 -12.91 18.39 22.09
C ARG A 376 -12.42 16.97 22.37
N ALA A 377 -11.49 16.48 21.55
CA ALA A 377 -10.87 15.18 21.76
C ALA A 377 -10.09 15.14 23.08
N SER A 378 -10.20 14.03 23.81
CA SER A 378 -9.52 13.85 25.11
C SER A 378 -8.01 13.69 24.95
N ALA A 379 -7.57 13.13 23.81
CA ALA A 379 -6.18 12.98 23.45
C ALA A 379 -5.97 13.29 21.97
N TYR A 380 -4.74 13.68 21.62
CA TYR A 380 -4.39 14.03 20.24
C TYR A 380 -4.56 12.87 19.24
N LYS A 381 -4.43 11.62 19.70
CA LYS A 381 -4.67 10.42 18.86
C LYS A 381 -6.14 10.31 18.43
N ASP A 382 -7.05 10.86 19.22
CA ASP A 382 -8.50 10.81 19.02
C ASP A 382 -9.01 12.09 18.35
N ARG A 383 -8.09 12.95 17.87
CA ARG A 383 -8.46 14.19 17.19
C ARG A 383 -9.28 13.90 15.93
N PHE A 384 -10.27 14.75 15.71
CA PHE A 384 -11.06 14.74 14.48
C PHE A 384 -10.25 15.29 13.31
N ARG A 385 -10.56 14.84 12.10
CA ARG A 385 -10.03 15.46 10.87
C ARG A 385 -11.07 16.39 10.25
N PRO A 386 -10.66 17.40 9.47
CA PRO A 386 -11.60 18.25 8.74
C PRO A 386 -12.42 17.43 7.74
N SER A 387 -13.69 17.82 7.51
CA SER A 387 -14.57 17.20 6.50
C SER A 387 -14.70 15.69 6.62
N GLN A 388 -14.67 15.17 7.85
CA GLN A 388 -14.80 13.76 8.17
C GLN A 388 -16.27 13.46 8.47
N ASN A 389 -16.83 12.46 7.80
CA ASN A 389 -18.16 11.96 8.09
C ASN A 389 -18.18 11.34 9.50
N VAL A 390 -19.14 11.75 10.31
CA VAL A 390 -19.32 11.28 11.68
C VAL A 390 -20.76 10.87 11.94
N ILE A 391 -20.92 9.83 12.75
CA ILE A 391 -22.17 9.38 13.34
C ILE A 391 -22.09 9.70 14.82
N THR A 392 -22.98 10.57 15.28
CA THR A 392 -23.07 10.96 16.69
C THR A 392 -24.26 10.27 17.32
N THR A 393 -24.03 9.58 18.45
CA THR A 393 -25.12 9.00 19.26
C THR A 393 -25.46 9.96 20.37
N ILE A 394 -26.73 10.38 20.41
CA ILE A 394 -27.28 11.34 21.34
C ILE A 394 -28.30 10.62 22.23
N GLU A 395 -28.14 10.73 23.54
CA GLU A 395 -29.08 10.23 24.54
C GLU A 395 -30.05 11.34 24.94
N LEU A 396 -31.34 11.02 24.84
CA LEU A 396 -32.46 11.86 25.23
C LEU A 396 -32.71 11.77 26.74
N GLU A 397 -33.45 12.72 27.30
CA GLU A 397 -33.90 12.68 28.70
C GLU A 397 -34.71 11.41 29.02
N SER A 398 -35.37 10.81 28.02
CA SER A 398 -36.07 9.53 28.14
C SER A 398 -35.15 8.32 28.30
N GLY A 399 -33.83 8.48 28.14
CA GLY A 399 -32.85 7.38 28.04
C GLY A 399 -32.78 6.74 26.65
N GLU A 400 -33.59 7.19 25.68
CA GLU A 400 -33.52 6.72 24.30
C GLU A 400 -32.28 7.27 23.59
N GLN A 401 -31.62 6.43 22.78
CA GLN A 401 -30.43 6.81 22.02
C GLN A 401 -30.76 6.96 20.53
N ILE A 402 -30.51 8.15 19.98
CA ILE A 402 -30.72 8.47 18.57
C ILE A 402 -29.37 8.69 17.89
N ARG A 403 -29.22 8.19 16.65
CA ARG A 403 -28.04 8.41 15.83
C ARG A 403 -28.27 9.52 14.82
N HIS A 404 -27.37 10.48 14.78
CA HIS A 404 -27.37 11.57 13.80
C HIS A 404 -26.12 11.53 12.93
N HIS A 405 -26.32 11.71 11.63
CA HIS A 405 -25.24 11.88 10.67
C HIS A 405 -24.82 13.35 10.62
N GLY A 406 -23.52 13.56 10.50
CA GLY A 406 -22.93 14.88 10.35
C GLY A 406 -21.51 14.81 9.79
N GLN A 407 -20.89 15.98 9.71
CA GLN A 407 -19.53 16.16 9.26
C GLN A 407 -18.78 17.10 10.17
N THR A 408 -17.49 16.85 10.35
CA THR A 408 -16.60 17.78 11.04
C THR A 408 -16.35 19.01 10.17
N GLY A 409 -16.52 20.19 10.74
CA GLY A 409 -16.21 21.47 10.14
C GLY A 409 -14.75 21.84 10.37
N VAL A 410 -14.52 23.06 10.88
CA VAL A 410 -13.18 23.55 11.19
C VAL A 410 -12.60 22.74 12.36
N VAL A 411 -11.35 22.29 12.21
CA VAL A 411 -10.58 21.60 13.26
C VAL A 411 -9.42 22.49 13.68
N THR A 412 -9.32 22.79 14.97
CA THR A 412 -8.20 23.56 15.55
C THR A 412 -7.61 22.79 16.73
N GLY A 413 -6.44 22.18 16.51
CA GLY A 413 -5.77 21.34 17.52
C GLY A 413 -6.58 20.08 17.83
N MET A 414 -7.13 20.01 19.04
CA MET A 414 -7.99 18.90 19.51
C MET A 414 -9.49 19.26 19.48
N SER A 415 -9.84 20.49 19.12
CA SER A 415 -11.23 20.96 19.10
C SER A 415 -11.75 20.97 17.67
N THR A 416 -13.02 20.63 17.50
CA THR A 416 -13.72 20.69 16.21
C THR A 416 -15.17 21.09 16.41
N GLN A 417 -15.76 21.71 15.39
CA GLN A 417 -17.20 21.82 15.28
C GLN A 417 -17.73 20.63 14.46
N VAL A 418 -18.76 19.95 14.93
CA VAL A 418 -19.48 18.92 14.17
C VAL A 418 -20.81 19.51 13.73
N ASN A 419 -21.10 19.41 12.44
CA ASN A 419 -22.32 19.91 11.81
C ASN A 419 -23.21 18.72 11.41
N PHE A 420 -24.49 18.75 11.75
CA PHE A 420 -25.46 17.73 11.40
C PHE A 420 -26.18 18.04 10.09
N ASP A 421 -26.53 17.00 9.34
CA ASP A 421 -27.31 17.13 8.10
C ASP A 421 -28.74 17.64 8.37
N THR A 422 -29.25 17.35 9.56
CA THR A 422 -30.61 17.70 10.01
C THR A 422 -30.54 18.36 11.38
N SER A 423 -31.43 19.33 11.61
CA SER A 423 -31.52 19.98 12.92
C SER A 423 -31.93 18.95 13.97
N VAL A 424 -31.14 18.88 15.03
CA VAL A 424 -31.40 18.11 16.23
C VAL A 424 -32.25 18.97 17.15
N MET A 425 -33.46 18.52 17.50
CA MET A 425 -34.39 19.33 18.30
C MET A 425 -33.76 19.79 19.63
N ASN A 426 -34.10 21.01 20.05
CA ASN A 426 -33.60 21.62 21.29
C ASN A 426 -34.09 20.85 22.54
N GLY A 427 -33.18 20.53 23.46
CA GLY A 427 -33.43 19.89 24.76
C GLY A 427 -32.12 19.51 25.47
N ASN A 428 -32.16 19.17 26.77
CA ASN A 428 -30.97 18.65 27.46
C ASN A 428 -30.64 17.28 26.91
N ARG A 429 -29.61 17.20 26.07
CA ARG A 429 -29.20 15.99 25.38
C ARG A 429 -27.73 15.73 25.63
N ASN A 430 -27.39 14.49 25.93
CA ASN A 430 -26.02 14.08 26.17
C ASN A 430 -25.47 13.39 24.93
N ILE A 431 -24.32 13.84 24.44
CA ILE A 431 -23.61 13.13 23.38
C ILE A 431 -22.85 11.97 24.04
N VAL A 432 -23.23 10.75 23.67
CA VAL A 432 -22.67 9.51 24.25
C VAL A 432 -21.45 9.04 23.46
N SER A 433 -21.50 9.15 22.13
CA SER A 433 -20.39 8.72 21.28
C SER A 433 -20.35 9.51 19.98
N ILE A 434 -19.13 9.68 19.47
CA ILE A 434 -18.87 10.24 18.15
C ILE A 434 -18.00 9.24 17.41
N ILE A 435 -18.56 8.63 16.37
CA ILE A 435 -17.89 7.62 15.56
C ILE A 435 -17.64 8.22 14.19
N SER A 436 -16.38 8.38 13.80
CA SER A 436 -16.09 8.70 12.41
C SER A 436 -16.28 7.48 11.53
N THR A 437 -16.78 7.69 10.31
CA THR A 437 -17.03 6.65 9.32
C THR A 437 -16.31 6.97 8.01
N GLY A 438 -15.86 5.93 7.33
CA GLY A 438 -15.12 6.03 6.08
C GLY A 438 -13.62 5.96 6.29
N ARG A 439 -12.89 5.96 5.17
CA ARG A 439 -11.43 5.96 5.22
C ARG A 439 -10.93 7.34 5.60
N GLU A 440 -9.86 7.33 6.39
CA GLU A 440 -9.22 8.57 6.80
C GLU A 440 -8.55 9.23 5.58
N GLN A 441 -8.88 10.50 5.31
CA GLN A 441 -8.25 11.27 4.23
C GLN A 441 -6.73 11.31 4.38
N LEU A 442 -6.01 11.54 3.28
CA LEU A 442 -4.56 11.69 3.31
C LEU A 442 -4.15 12.87 4.20
N THR A 443 -3.19 12.62 5.09
CA THR A 443 -2.50 13.69 5.82
C THR A 443 -1.77 14.63 4.85
N ALA A 444 -1.45 15.84 5.29
CA ALA A 444 -0.64 16.77 4.48
C ALA A 444 0.73 16.16 4.07
N ALA A 445 1.32 15.30 4.90
CA ALA A 445 2.57 14.63 4.57
C ALA A 445 2.37 13.54 3.49
N GLU A 446 1.31 12.73 3.61
CA GLU A 446 0.94 11.73 2.60
C GLU A 446 0.59 12.41 1.27
N GLY A 447 -0.19 13.50 1.29
CA GLY A 447 -0.52 14.29 0.09
C GLY A 447 0.71 14.89 -0.59
N LYS A 448 1.66 15.45 0.19
CA LYS A 448 2.94 15.95 -0.36
C LYS A 448 3.77 14.84 -0.99
N ARG A 449 3.87 13.68 -0.34
CA ARG A 449 4.56 12.52 -0.90
C ARG A 449 3.94 12.10 -2.23
N ASP A 450 2.61 11.97 -2.26
CA ASP A 450 1.88 11.55 -3.46
C ASP A 450 2.05 12.57 -4.60
N GLY A 451 2.11 13.86 -4.28
CA GLY A 451 2.47 14.92 -5.24
C GLY A 451 3.91 14.84 -5.76
N VAL A 452 4.88 14.49 -4.91
CA VAL A 452 6.27 14.25 -5.32
C VAL A 452 6.34 13.05 -6.27
N ILE A 453 5.72 11.91 -5.91
CA ILE A 453 5.66 10.72 -6.78
C ILE A 453 5.06 11.08 -8.13
N ARG A 454 3.89 11.74 -8.14
CA ARG A 454 3.20 12.14 -9.36
C ARG A 454 4.08 13.00 -10.27
N ARG A 455 4.68 14.08 -9.74
CA ARG A 455 5.57 14.95 -10.52
C ARG A 455 6.76 14.22 -11.11
N THR A 456 7.30 13.27 -10.35
CA THR A 456 8.40 12.44 -10.80
C THR A 456 8.01 11.53 -11.96
N LEU A 457 6.83 10.92 -11.92
CA LEU A 457 6.31 10.18 -13.07
C LEU A 457 5.91 11.09 -14.25
N GLN A 458 5.75 12.39 -13.99
CA GLN A 458 5.55 13.43 -15.01
C GLN A 458 6.87 14.02 -15.56
N GLY A 459 7.99 13.35 -15.30
CA GLY A 459 9.31 13.75 -15.80
C GLY A 459 10.02 14.82 -14.97
N ASN A 460 9.45 15.26 -13.83
CA ASN A 460 10.13 16.16 -12.92
C ASN A 460 10.95 15.37 -11.89
N PHE A 461 12.22 15.16 -12.24
CA PHE A 461 13.18 14.42 -11.43
C PHE A 461 13.99 15.29 -10.46
N THR A 462 13.75 16.61 -10.42
CA THR A 462 14.54 17.56 -9.61
C THR A 462 14.60 17.13 -8.15
N SER A 463 13.44 16.76 -7.56
CA SER A 463 13.38 16.32 -6.17
C SER A 463 14.14 15.03 -5.87
N PHE A 464 14.42 14.19 -6.87
CA PHE A 464 15.15 12.93 -6.72
C PHE A 464 16.64 13.10 -6.97
N LYS A 465 17.01 13.90 -7.96
CA LYS A 465 18.41 14.17 -8.32
C LYS A 465 19.11 15.05 -7.29
N GLU A 466 18.40 16.02 -6.73
CA GLU A 466 18.99 17.02 -5.83
C GLU A 466 18.87 16.64 -4.35
N ASN A 467 18.07 15.64 -3.99
CA ASN A 467 17.84 15.27 -2.60
C ASN A 467 18.83 14.19 -2.13
N PRO A 468 19.81 14.54 -1.29
CA PRO A 468 20.83 13.60 -0.83
C PRO A 468 20.24 12.45 -0.02
N TRP A 469 19.11 12.67 0.68
CA TRP A 469 18.46 11.59 1.42
C TRP A 469 17.94 10.51 0.49
N ILE A 470 17.40 10.90 -0.66
CA ILE A 470 16.84 9.97 -1.63
C ILE A 470 18.00 9.23 -2.31
N SER A 471 19.00 9.94 -2.84
CA SER A 471 20.15 9.31 -3.50
C SER A 471 20.92 8.38 -2.56
N ASN A 472 21.20 8.84 -1.34
CA ASN A 472 22.11 8.15 -0.43
C ASN A 472 21.42 7.06 0.40
N ILE A 473 20.11 7.15 0.65
CA ILE A 473 19.39 6.16 1.48
C ILE A 473 18.43 5.30 0.67
N LEU A 474 17.58 5.90 -0.17
CA LEU A 474 16.59 5.13 -0.93
C LEU A 474 17.20 4.44 -2.14
N LEU A 475 18.16 5.08 -2.80
CA LEU A 475 18.77 4.60 -4.05
C LEU A 475 20.15 3.96 -3.82
N TRP A 476 20.57 3.75 -2.57
CA TRP A 476 21.90 3.24 -2.22
C TRP A 476 22.27 1.91 -2.92
N ASP A 477 21.32 0.97 -2.98
CA ASP A 477 21.57 -0.34 -3.61
C ASP A 477 21.82 -0.23 -5.13
N THR A 478 21.38 0.88 -5.75
CA THR A 478 21.67 1.18 -7.16
C THR A 478 23.13 1.45 -7.40
N ILE A 479 23.79 2.15 -6.47
CA ILE A 479 25.18 2.63 -6.59
C ILE A 479 26.17 1.47 -6.41
N LYS A 480 25.82 0.45 -5.62
CA LYS A 480 26.71 -0.69 -5.35
C LYS A 480 26.90 -1.62 -6.55
N ASN A 481 25.85 -1.86 -7.34
CA ASN A 481 25.87 -2.90 -8.36
C ASN A 481 26.57 -2.48 -9.66
N ASP A 482 26.68 -1.18 -9.92
CA ASP A 482 27.24 -0.68 -11.18
C ASP A 482 28.76 -0.44 -11.08
N THR A 483 29.37 -0.64 -9.90
CA THR A 483 30.79 -0.35 -9.65
C THR A 483 31.45 -1.37 -8.73
N GLU A 484 31.78 -2.55 -9.25
CA GLU A 484 32.68 -3.51 -8.56
C GLU A 484 34.14 -3.02 -8.45
N GLN A 485 34.49 -1.87 -9.04
CA GLN A 485 35.87 -1.35 -9.08
C GLN A 485 36.08 0.05 -8.47
N LEU A 486 35.02 0.74 -8.04
CA LEU A 486 35.19 2.00 -7.32
C LEU A 486 35.04 1.74 -5.82
N SER A 487 36.07 2.16 -5.07
CA SER A 487 36.12 2.12 -3.60
C SER A 487 34.76 2.52 -3.00
N PRO A 488 34.34 1.95 -1.86
CA PRO A 488 33.03 2.21 -1.25
C PRO A 488 32.82 3.71 -1.16
N SER A 489 32.09 4.25 -2.14
CA SER A 489 31.98 5.68 -2.35
C SER A 489 31.18 6.19 -1.16
N ILE A 490 31.86 7.03 -0.38
CA ILE A 490 31.32 7.74 0.76
C ILE A 490 29.97 8.32 0.36
N LEU A 491 28.94 8.12 1.19
CA LEU A 491 27.66 8.81 1.04
C LEU A 491 27.96 10.31 0.87
N GLU A 492 27.77 10.84 -0.33
CA GLU A 492 28.07 12.25 -0.61
C GLU A 492 26.94 13.10 -0.04
N TRP A 493 27.16 13.59 1.17
CA TRP A 493 26.29 14.57 1.80
C TRP A 493 26.75 15.98 1.42
N PRO A 494 25.84 16.93 1.19
CA PRO A 494 26.25 18.28 0.84
C PRO A 494 27.12 18.89 1.93
N GLU A 495 28.22 19.54 1.54
CA GLU A 495 29.20 20.09 2.49
C GLU A 495 28.55 21.09 3.47
N TRP A 496 27.54 21.84 3.01
CA TRP A 496 26.79 22.80 3.82
C TRP A 496 25.86 22.17 4.87
N TRP A 497 25.67 20.84 4.89
CA TRP A 497 24.99 20.15 6.00
C TRP A 497 25.91 19.99 7.20
N PHE A 498 27.21 19.99 6.95
CA PHE A 498 28.18 19.96 8.02
C PHE A 498 28.36 21.38 8.53
N PRO A 499 28.45 21.59 9.85
CA PRO A 499 28.94 22.86 10.35
C PRO A 499 30.29 23.14 9.66
N PRO A 500 30.58 24.40 9.27
CA PRO A 500 31.87 24.74 8.69
C PRO A 500 32.93 24.11 9.58
N ARG A 501 33.82 23.29 9.00
CA ARG A 501 34.97 22.75 9.73
C ARG A 501 35.77 23.96 10.17
N SER A 502 35.52 24.42 11.39
CA SER A 502 36.29 25.49 11.97
C SER A 502 37.64 24.85 12.30
N ASP A 503 38.60 24.97 11.38
CA ASP A 503 40.02 24.70 11.62
C ASP A 503 40.56 25.55 12.78
N ILE A 504 39.81 26.59 13.15
CA ILE A 504 39.95 27.25 14.44
C ILE A 504 39.22 26.39 15.45
N GLN A 505 39.99 25.66 16.27
CA GLN A 505 39.55 25.23 17.60
C GLN A 505 38.85 26.42 18.26
N LYS A 506 37.52 26.52 18.10
CA LYS A 506 36.73 27.35 19.01
C LYS A 506 37.09 26.76 20.37
N PRO A 507 37.64 27.58 21.30
CA PRO A 507 37.93 27.09 22.63
C PRO A 507 36.66 26.41 23.07
N ILE A 508 36.77 25.13 23.45
CA ILE A 508 35.68 24.31 23.97
C ILE A 508 34.92 25.24 24.91
N ILE A 509 33.79 25.78 24.46
CA ILE A 509 32.98 26.59 25.35
C ILE A 509 32.58 25.56 26.38
N GLN A 510 33.08 25.75 27.60
CA GLN A 510 32.82 24.93 28.77
C GLN A 510 31.34 25.03 29.18
N SER A 511 30.41 24.80 28.25
CA SER A 511 28.97 25.01 28.43
C SER A 511 28.11 23.83 27.97
N SER A 512 28.68 22.64 27.74
CA SER A 512 27.88 21.41 27.65
C SER A 512 27.73 20.73 29.02
N ASP A 513 28.74 20.87 29.89
CA ASP A 513 28.71 20.34 31.26
C ASP A 513 27.87 21.16 32.24
N SER A 514 27.27 22.28 31.83
CA SER A 514 26.33 23.04 32.66
C SER A 514 24.88 22.82 32.27
N ASN A 515 24.59 22.05 31.21
CA ASN A 515 23.21 21.77 30.84
C ASN A 515 22.60 20.76 31.83
N PRO A 516 21.60 21.14 32.63
CA PRO A 516 21.01 20.26 33.64
C PRO A 516 20.45 18.96 33.05
N ALA A 517 20.07 18.97 31.78
CA ALA A 517 19.57 17.79 31.08
C ALA A 517 20.64 16.70 30.91
N ARG A 518 21.92 17.08 30.70
CA ARG A 518 23.05 16.17 30.53
C ARG A 518 23.33 15.40 31.83
N HIS A 519 23.22 16.08 32.98
CA HIS A 519 23.47 15.47 34.30
C HIS A 519 22.41 14.44 34.71
N SER A 520 21.19 14.54 34.16
CA SER A 520 20.12 13.58 34.44
C SER A 520 20.30 12.23 33.72
N LEU A 521 21.25 12.15 32.77
CA LEU A 521 21.52 10.95 31.98
C LEU A 521 22.59 10.08 32.64
N ASN A 522 22.47 8.76 32.48
CA ASN A 522 23.54 7.83 32.86
C ASN A 522 24.72 7.87 31.86
N ARG A 523 25.85 7.26 32.22
CA ARG A 523 27.07 7.29 31.38
C ARG A 523 26.85 6.83 29.93
N SER A 524 26.09 5.76 29.71
CA SER A 524 25.82 5.24 28.35
C SER A 524 24.91 6.19 27.54
N GLN A 525 23.98 6.85 28.21
CA GLN A 525 23.09 7.85 27.63
C GLN A 525 23.82 9.16 27.32
N GLN A 526 24.77 9.56 28.16
CA GLN A 526 25.66 10.70 27.91
C GLN A 526 26.54 10.44 26.69
N GLN A 527 27.12 9.24 26.56
CA GLN A 527 27.88 8.85 25.36
C GLN A 527 27.02 8.87 24.10
N ALA A 528 25.77 8.39 24.18
CA ALA A 528 24.83 8.47 23.07
C ALA A 528 24.51 9.92 22.70
N LEU A 529 24.29 10.79 23.70
CA LEU A 529 24.07 12.22 23.53
C LEU A 529 25.28 12.90 22.88
N ASP A 530 26.50 12.61 23.34
CA ASP A 530 27.73 13.17 22.78
C ASP A 530 27.92 12.79 21.32
N HIS A 531 27.61 11.54 20.98
CA HIS A 531 27.64 11.09 19.60
C HIS A 531 26.54 11.76 18.76
N MET A 532 25.33 11.98 19.30
CA MET A 532 24.29 12.71 18.58
C MET A 532 24.66 14.20 18.34
N LEU A 533 25.45 14.79 19.24
CA LEU A 533 25.93 16.17 19.14
C LEU A 533 27.20 16.29 18.26
N SER A 534 27.80 15.17 17.85
CA SER A 534 28.95 15.17 16.93
C SER A 534 28.56 15.75 15.57
N SER A 535 29.56 15.98 14.71
CA SER A 535 29.36 16.42 13.33
C SER A 535 28.94 15.30 12.37
N ASP A 536 28.58 14.12 12.87
CA ASP A 536 28.16 13.00 12.03
C ASP A 536 26.78 13.28 11.42
N PRO A 537 26.59 13.07 10.10
CA PRO A 537 25.36 13.45 9.41
C PRO A 537 24.19 12.55 9.78
N ILE A 538 24.49 11.31 10.20
CA ILE A 538 23.52 10.31 10.65
C ILE A 538 24.10 9.59 11.85
N THR A 539 23.36 9.62 12.95
CA THR A 539 23.68 8.85 14.16
C THR A 539 22.59 7.84 14.45
N LEU A 540 22.95 6.55 14.60
CA LEU A 540 22.03 5.48 14.98
C LEU A 540 22.17 5.18 16.46
N ILE A 541 21.17 5.58 17.25
CA ILE A 541 21.11 5.26 18.69
C ILE A 541 20.20 4.05 18.92
N GLN A 542 20.75 3.02 19.56
CA GLN A 542 20.03 1.80 19.92
C GLN A 542 20.07 1.57 21.43
N GLY A 543 19.00 1.02 21.97
CA GLY A 543 18.94 0.66 23.39
C GLY A 543 17.76 -0.25 23.69
N PRO A 544 17.88 -1.17 24.66
CA PRO A 544 16.77 -2.00 25.12
C PRO A 544 15.51 -1.19 25.55
N PRO A 545 14.33 -1.81 25.65
CA PRO A 545 13.16 -1.16 26.24
C PRO A 545 13.46 -0.64 27.65
N GLY A 546 12.96 0.54 28.00
CA GLY A 546 13.14 1.12 29.34
C GLY A 546 14.49 1.79 29.62
N THR A 547 15.46 1.78 28.69
CA THR A 547 16.79 2.39 28.92
C THR A 547 16.85 3.91 28.72
N GLY A 548 15.71 4.60 28.85
CA GLY A 548 15.66 6.07 28.77
C GLY A 548 16.07 6.68 27.42
N LYS A 549 15.83 5.99 26.30
CA LYS A 549 16.03 6.55 24.94
C LYS A 549 15.36 7.92 24.79
N THR A 550 14.13 8.04 25.26
CA THR A 550 13.36 9.30 25.27
C THR A 550 14.08 10.41 26.05
N SER A 551 14.72 10.07 27.18
CA SER A 551 15.51 11.02 27.97
C SER A 551 16.74 11.51 27.20
N VAL A 552 17.46 10.61 26.51
CA VAL A 552 18.58 10.98 25.63
C VAL A 552 18.13 11.95 24.54
N ILE A 553 16.99 11.65 23.91
CA ILE A 553 16.45 12.48 22.84
C ILE A 553 16.03 13.87 23.35
N ALA A 554 15.36 13.93 24.50
CA ALA A 554 14.98 15.19 25.12
C ALA A 554 16.22 16.04 25.48
N ALA A 555 17.23 15.42 26.09
CA ALA A 555 18.50 16.08 26.40
C ALA A 555 19.22 16.55 25.13
N PHE A 556 19.22 15.73 24.05
CA PHE A 556 19.77 16.12 22.77
C PHE A 556 19.09 17.35 22.18
N VAL A 557 17.76 17.39 22.15
CA VAL A 557 17.02 18.56 21.67
C VAL A 557 17.39 19.80 22.48
N GLN A 558 17.46 19.70 23.81
CA GLN A 558 17.82 20.83 24.66
C GLN A 558 19.27 21.29 24.44
N CYS A 559 20.24 20.37 24.38
CA CYS A 559 21.64 20.69 24.10
C CYS A 559 21.80 21.29 22.70
N ALA A 560 21.18 20.70 21.69
CA ALA A 560 21.32 21.15 20.31
C ALA A 560 20.67 22.54 20.10
N LEU A 561 19.51 22.80 20.71
CA LEU A 561 18.90 24.14 20.71
C LEU A 561 19.77 25.17 21.44
N ALA A 562 20.37 24.79 22.58
CA ALA A 562 21.29 25.67 23.31
C ALA A 562 22.58 25.97 22.51
N GLU A 563 23.03 25.03 21.67
CA GLU A 563 24.14 25.22 20.72
C GLU A 563 23.73 25.98 19.44
N GLY A 564 22.46 26.38 19.31
CA GLY A 564 21.95 27.07 18.13
C GLY A 564 21.84 26.19 16.88
N LYS A 565 21.89 24.86 17.04
CA LYS A 565 21.69 23.92 15.92
C LYS A 565 20.24 23.99 15.47
N THR A 566 20.04 24.07 14.15
CA THR A 566 18.73 24.12 13.50
C THR A 566 18.61 22.99 12.48
N GLY A 567 17.41 22.72 11.97
CA GLY A 567 17.22 21.69 10.93
C GLY A 567 17.45 20.26 11.42
N ILE A 568 17.21 19.98 12.70
CA ILE A 568 17.42 18.66 13.30
C ILE A 568 16.27 17.73 12.93
N TRP A 569 16.60 16.54 12.44
CA TRP A 569 15.65 15.49 12.12
C TRP A 569 15.83 14.30 13.06
N LEU A 570 14.80 14.00 13.84
CA LEU A 570 14.78 12.86 14.75
C LEU A 570 13.83 11.79 14.22
N ILE A 571 14.38 10.62 13.94
CA ILE A 571 13.64 9.42 13.55
C ILE A 571 13.72 8.44 14.72
N LEU A 572 12.57 8.13 15.31
CA LEU A 572 12.49 7.37 16.55
C LEU A 572 11.72 6.08 16.35
N TRP A 573 12.24 5.00 16.93
CA TRP A 573 11.54 3.74 17.07
C TRP A 573 11.47 3.34 18.55
N ILE A 574 10.27 3.37 19.11
CA ILE A 574 9.99 2.95 20.48
C ILE A 574 9.10 1.70 20.38
N GLY A 575 9.54 0.59 20.95
CA GLY A 575 8.88 -0.71 20.83
C GLY A 575 7.40 -0.72 21.25
N SER A 576 6.65 -1.62 20.63
CA SER A 576 5.24 -2.00 20.86
C SER A 576 4.13 -0.99 20.53
N PHE A 577 4.44 0.28 20.22
CA PHE A 577 3.46 1.23 19.71
C PHE A 577 4.05 2.02 18.54
N TRP A 578 3.39 1.99 17.39
CA TRP A 578 3.80 2.73 16.19
C TRP A 578 3.74 4.24 16.45
N PHE A 579 4.89 4.88 16.69
CA PHE A 579 5.05 6.33 16.69
C PHE A 579 6.19 6.69 15.75
N LEU A 580 5.89 7.38 14.64
CA LEU A 580 6.88 8.19 13.94
C LEU A 580 6.56 9.65 14.27
N LYS A 581 7.34 10.25 15.18
CA LYS A 581 7.34 11.71 15.36
C LYS A 581 8.55 12.26 14.62
N ILE A 582 8.29 12.91 13.48
CA ILE A 582 9.28 13.74 12.81
C ILE A 582 9.15 15.12 13.43
N PHE A 583 10.17 15.55 14.16
CA PHE A 583 10.37 16.97 14.44
C PHE A 583 11.17 17.53 13.27
N ALA A 584 10.57 18.43 12.49
CA ALA A 584 11.27 19.22 11.48
C ALA A 584 11.12 20.69 11.88
N MET A 585 12.19 21.29 12.39
CA MET A 585 12.28 22.75 12.45
C MET A 585 12.81 23.21 11.09
N ASN A 586 11.94 23.85 10.31
CA ASN A 586 12.13 24.29 8.92
C ASN A 586 11.95 23.20 7.84
N GLY A 587 10.68 22.98 7.49
CA GLY A 587 10.32 23.11 6.07
C GLY A 587 10.62 21.97 5.09
N MET A 588 10.74 20.71 5.52
CA MET A 588 10.45 19.56 4.66
C MET A 588 10.11 18.37 5.56
N MET A 589 9.40 17.34 5.07
CA MET A 589 9.07 16.14 5.87
C MET A 589 9.20 14.90 4.99
N ILE A 590 10.23 14.07 5.24
CA ILE A 590 10.42 12.78 4.58
C ILE A 590 10.04 11.68 5.58
N PHE A 591 9.01 10.92 5.25
CA PHE A 591 8.56 9.77 6.05
C PHE A 591 9.26 8.51 5.50
N MET A 592 10.28 8.01 6.18
CA MET A 592 10.84 6.68 5.92
C MET A 592 10.32 5.70 6.98
N ARG A 593 9.60 4.67 6.53
CA ARG A 593 9.17 3.54 7.37
C ARG A 593 9.70 2.28 6.69
N ARG A 594 10.64 1.58 7.32
CA ARG A 594 11.47 0.59 6.64
C ARG A 594 10.79 -0.79 6.54
N CYS A 595 10.95 -1.38 5.36
CA CYS A 595 10.86 -2.81 5.05
C CYS A 595 11.90 -3.62 5.86
N TYR A 596 11.52 -4.79 6.36
CA TYR A 596 12.48 -5.87 6.67
C TYR A 596 11.86 -7.24 6.37
N HIS A 597 12.61 -8.04 5.61
CA HIS A 597 12.56 -9.50 5.62
C HIS A 597 13.96 -10.01 6.00
N MET A 598 13.97 -11.06 6.82
CA MET A 598 15.08 -11.94 7.24
C MET A 598 15.74 -11.76 8.62
N LEU A 599 15.77 -12.93 9.28
CA LEU A 599 16.60 -13.43 10.38
C LEU A 599 16.26 -12.98 11.81
N PHE A 600 15.31 -13.69 12.43
CA PHE A 600 15.42 -14.03 13.86
C PHE A 600 14.95 -15.47 14.10
N LEU A 601 15.86 -16.29 14.63
CA LEU A 601 15.57 -17.58 15.29
C LEU A 601 14.87 -17.32 16.64
N PRO A 602 13.96 -18.20 17.10
CA PRO A 602 13.17 -17.95 18.29
C PRO A 602 13.97 -18.23 19.56
N LYS A 603 13.96 -17.28 20.51
CA LYS A 603 14.25 -17.57 21.92
C LYS A 603 12.96 -17.46 22.72
N THR A 604 12.61 -18.59 23.33
CA THR A 604 11.62 -18.73 24.39
C THR A 604 12.21 -18.26 25.71
N SER A 605 11.50 -17.40 26.44
CA SER A 605 11.46 -17.46 27.90
C SER A 605 10.30 -16.63 28.46
N ASN A 606 9.46 -17.33 29.21
CA ASN A 606 8.51 -16.78 30.18
C ASN A 606 9.28 -16.02 31.28
N LEU A 607 8.74 -14.88 31.72
CA LEU A 607 8.70 -14.52 33.15
C LEU A 607 7.81 -13.28 33.36
N SER A 608 6.73 -13.52 34.08
CA SER A 608 5.79 -12.56 34.64
C SER A 608 6.42 -11.83 35.84
N HIS A 609 6.32 -10.50 35.89
CA HIS A 609 6.16 -9.78 37.17
C HIS A 609 5.51 -8.41 36.97
N HIS A 610 4.36 -8.24 37.63
CA HIS A 610 3.70 -6.96 37.88
C HIS A 610 4.57 -6.06 38.77
N ARG A 611 4.79 -4.81 38.36
CA ARG A 611 5.00 -3.70 39.29
C ARG A 611 4.27 -2.45 38.81
N ASN A 612 3.40 -1.95 39.69
CA ASN A 612 2.75 -0.66 39.59
C ASN A 612 3.78 0.45 39.75
N TYR A 613 3.82 1.40 38.82
CA TYR A 613 4.48 2.69 39.02
C TYR A 613 3.47 3.82 38.85
N LYS A 614 3.25 4.56 39.94
CA LYS A 614 2.62 5.89 39.95
C LYS A 614 3.57 6.88 39.29
N ILE A 615 3.05 7.72 38.39
CA ILE A 615 3.74 8.88 37.84
C ILE A 615 3.29 10.10 38.66
N PRO A 616 4.20 10.96 39.18
CA PRO A 616 3.80 12.25 39.71
C PRO A 616 3.62 13.27 38.57
N GLU A 617 2.48 13.96 38.59
CA GLU A 617 2.23 15.19 37.85
C GLU A 617 3.16 16.29 38.37
N TYR A 618 3.99 16.88 37.52
CA TYR A 618 4.44 18.27 37.60
C TYR A 618 5.03 18.65 36.25
N PHE A 619 4.40 19.58 35.53
CA PHE A 619 5.05 20.73 34.88
C PHE A 619 3.97 21.58 34.20
N SER A 620 3.70 22.72 34.81
CA SER A 620 2.92 23.83 34.28
C SER A 620 3.84 24.94 33.78
N ALA A 621 3.39 25.59 32.70
CA ALA A 621 3.75 26.92 32.17
C ALA A 621 4.97 27.04 31.23
N PRO A 622 5.02 28.09 30.38
CA PRO A 622 3.95 28.91 29.80
C PRO A 622 3.66 28.60 28.33
#